data_AF-A0A953XMZ7-F1
#
_entry.id   AF-A0A953XMZ7-F1
#
_cell.length_a   1.000
_cell.length_b   1.000
_cell.length_c   1.000
_cell.angle_alpha   90.00
_cell.angle_beta   90.00
_cell.angle_gamma   90.00
#
_symmetry.space_group_name_H-M   'P 1'
#
loop_
_entity.id
_entity.type
_entity.pdbx_description
1 polymer ?
#
loop_
_entity_poly.entity_id
_entity_poly.type
_entity_poly.pdbx_seq_one_letter_code
_entity_poly.pdbx_strand_id
1 'polypeptide(L)' 'MDLSAIPYLIVSRELDFGFSKERVYLCLCLVDHMVLGIGLSRDESLRHMVAELEDRHGEQFDDEDDGFELDSFSNN' A
#
# COMPACT_ATOMS: atom_id res chain seq x y z
N MET A 1 -9.09 -0.20 -4.97
CA MET A 1 -9.71 0.01 -3.64
C MET A 1 -9.32 1.40 -3.15
N ASP A 2 -10.21 2.15 -2.48
CA ASP A 2 -9.79 3.41 -1.84
C ASP A 2 -9.01 3.11 -0.55
N LEU A 3 -7.69 3.30 -0.60
CA LEU A 3 -6.80 3.02 0.53
C LEU A 3 -6.81 4.14 1.59
N SER A 4 -7.48 5.28 1.33
CA SER A 4 -7.43 6.47 2.18
C SER A 4 -8.17 6.34 3.52
N ALA A 5 -9.08 5.37 3.65
CA ALA A 5 -9.93 5.17 4.83
C ALA A 5 -9.67 3.86 5.59
N ILE A 6 -8.57 3.16 5.29
CA ILE A 6 -8.30 1.85 5.89
C ILE A 6 -7.91 1.99 7.36
N PRO A 7 -8.60 1.31 8.30
CA PRO A 7 -8.21 1.30 9.71
C PRO A 7 -6.89 0.56 9.88
N TYR A 8 -5.95 1.19 10.58
CA TYR A 8 -4.66 0.59 10.90
C TYR A 8 -4.28 0.83 12.36
N LEU A 9 -3.48 -0.08 12.91
CA LEU A 9 -2.89 0.03 14.25
C LEU A 9 -1.38 0.17 14.11
N ILE A 10 -0.79 1.18 14.76
CA ILE A 10 0.67 1.31 14.87
C ILE A 10 1.09 0.98 16.30
N VAL A 11 1.98 0.00 16.42
CA VAL A 11 2.61 -0.37 17.69
C VAL A 11 4.09 -0.04 17.58
N SER A 12 4.67 0.52 18.65
CA SER A 12 6.12 0.72 18.73
C SER A 12 6.70 -0.09 19.88
N ARG A 13 7.90 -0.64 19.66
CA ARG A 13 8.63 -1.41 20.67
C ARG A 13 10.11 -1.08 20.58
N GLU A 14 10.76 -0.91 21.72
CA GLU A 14 12.22 -0.90 21.78
C GLU A 14 12.74 -2.34 21.76
N LEU A 15 13.66 -2.59 20.83
CA LEU A 15 14.40 -3.83 20.71
C LEU A 15 15.86 -3.58 21.05
N ASP A 16 16.45 -4.54 21.76
CA ASP A 16 17.85 -4.51 22.13
C ASP A 16 18.64 -5.36 21.11
N PHE A 17 19.51 -4.71 20.34
CA PHE A 17 20.37 -5.35 19.34
C PHE A 17 21.80 -5.55 19.86
N GLY A 18 21.97 -5.66 21.18
CA GLY A 18 23.23 -5.99 21.86
C GLY A 18 24.20 -4.81 21.99
N PHE A 19 24.35 -3.98 20.95
CA PHE A 19 25.18 -2.77 20.96
C PHE A 19 24.39 -1.47 20.81
N SER A 20 23.13 -1.55 20.39
CA SER A 20 22.22 -0.42 20.25
C SER A 20 20.82 -0.81 20.71
N LYS A 21 20.07 0.17 21.22
CA LYS A 21 18.63 0.07 21.41
C LYS A 21 17.97 0.82 20.27
N GLU A 22 17.15 0.11 19.51
CA GLU A 22 16.41 0.71 18.40
C GLU A 22 14.92 0.58 18.64
N ARG A 23 14.18 1.62 18.26
CA ARG A 23 12.73 1.60 18.31
C ARG A 23 12.19 1.16 16.97
N VAL A 24 11.48 0.04 16.97
CA VAL A 24 10.83 -0.51 15.78
C VAL A 24 9.34 -0.19 15.85
N TYR A 25 8.79 0.18 14.70
CA TYR A 25 7.37 0.46 14.50
C TYR A 25 6.77 -0.63 13.61
N LEU A 26 5.64 -1.19 14.05
CA LEU A 26 4.84 -2.14 13.30
C LEU A 26 3.49 -1.50 12.98
N CYS A 27 3.21 -1.30 11.70
CA CYS A 27 1.91 -0.88 11.19
C CYS A 27 1.13 -2.12 10.75
N LEU A 28 -0.05 -2.32 11.33
CA LEU A 28 -0.91 -3.47 11.14
C LEU A 28 -2.22 -3.02 10.50
N CYS A 29 -2.66 -3.74 9.49
CA CYS A 29 -3.93 -3.54 8.82
C CYS A 29 -4.60 -4.91 8.59
N LEU A 30 -5.93 -4.95 8.65
CA LEU A 30 -6.72 -6.13 8.33
C LEU A 30 -7.68 -5.80 7.17
N VAL A 31 -7.34 -6.27 5.97
CA VAL A 31 -8.15 -6.17 4.75
C VAL A 31 -8.12 -7.53 4.08
N ASP A 32 -9.18 -8.32 4.24
CA ASP A 32 -9.29 -9.76 3.89
C ASP A 32 -8.28 -10.70 4.57
N HIS A 33 -7.07 -10.20 4.82
CA HIS A 33 -5.93 -10.83 5.46
C HIS A 33 -5.13 -9.78 6.23
N MET A 34 -4.20 -10.24 7.07
CA MET A 34 -3.33 -9.36 7.85
C MET A 34 -2.19 -8.83 6.97
N VAL A 35 -2.06 -7.51 6.91
CA VAL A 35 -0.99 -6.78 6.20
C VAL A 35 -0.13 -6.05 7.25
N LEU A 36 1.18 -6.13 7.09
CA LEU A 36 2.15 -5.61 8.04
C LEU A 36 3.19 -4.72 7.32
N GLY A 37 3.44 -3.54 7.86
CA GLY A 37 4.63 -2.74 7.53
C GLY A 37 5.54 -2.59 8.75
N ILE A 38 6.84 -2.79 8.58
CA ILE A 38 7.84 -2.66 9.63
C ILE A 38 8.79 -1.52 9.28
N GLY A 39 9.12 -0.65 10.23
CA GLY A 39 10.09 0.43 10.02
C GLY A 39 10.77 0.90 11.31
N LEU A 40 11.82 1.70 11.17
CA LEU A 40 12.50 2.39 12.28
C LEU A 40 11.84 3.73 12.61
N SER A 41 10.86 4.14 11.80
CA SER A 41 9.97 5.27 12.07
C SER A 41 8.51 4.93 11.80
N ARG A 42 7.60 5.72 12.37
CA ARG A 42 6.16 5.60 12.11
C ARG A 42 5.84 5.67 10.61
N ASP A 43 6.37 6.69 9.93
CA ASP A 43 6.04 6.95 8.52
C ASP A 43 6.61 5.89 7.58
N GLU A 44 7.77 5.32 7.91
CA GLU A 44 8.34 4.19 7.18
C GLU A 44 7.47 2.94 7.33
N SER A 45 7.06 2.61 8.56
CA SER A 45 6.18 1.46 8.79
C SER A 45 4.83 1.60 8.06
N LEU A 46 4.29 2.82 7.98
CA LEU A 46 3.06 3.10 7.25
C LEU A 46 3.27 2.96 5.74
N ARG A 47 4.36 3.52 5.19
CA ARG A 47 4.69 3.41 3.77
C ARG A 47 4.87 1.96 3.32
N HIS A 48 5.53 1.13 4.11
CA HIS A 48 5.68 -0.29 3.80
C HIS A 48 4.34 -1.04 3.80
N MET A 49 3.44 -0.73 4.74
CA MET A 49 2.11 -1.32 4.80
C MET A 49 1.25 -0.91 3.59
N VAL A 50 1.30 0.37 3.19
CA VAL A 50 0.59 0.87 2.00
C VAL A 50 1.15 0.25 0.72
N ALA A 51 2.46 0.14 0.57
CA ALA A 51 3.07 -0.49 -0.60
C ALA A 51 2.63 -1.96 -0.76
N GLU A 52 2.52 -2.71 0.34
CA GLU A 52 2.00 -4.09 0.33
C GLU A 52 0.51 -4.14 -0.06
N LEU A 53 -0.30 -3.17 0.38
CA LEU A 53 -1.71 -3.08 -0.03
C LEU A 53 -1.84 -2.71 -1.51
N GLU A 54 -1.00 -1.81 -2.02
CA GLU A 54 -0.96 -1.42 -3.43
C GLU A 54 -0.50 -2.59 -4.31
N ASP A 55 0.50 -3.36 -3.90
CA ASP A 55 0.94 -4.55 -4.63
C ASP A 55 -0.17 -5.61 -4.72
N ARG A 56 -0.91 -5.84 -3.63
CA ARG A 56 -1.93 -6.90 -3.56
C ARG A 56 -3.31 -6.50 -4.10
N HIS A 57 -3.68 -5.23 -3.94
CA HIS A 57 -5.03 -4.73 -4.22
C HIS A 57 -5.05 -3.53 -5.19
N GLY A 58 -3.88 -3.04 -5.60
CA GLY A 58 -3.73 -1.90 -6.51
C GLY A 58 -3.90 -2.25 -7.98
N GLU A 59 -3.81 -3.52 -8.40
CA GLU A 59 -4.08 -3.92 -9.78
C GLU A 59 -5.52 -4.42 -10.01
N GLN A 60 -6.39 -3.49 -10.40
CA GLN A 60 -7.51 -3.69 -11.33
C GLN A 60 -7.75 -2.39 -12.15
N PHE A 61 -6.70 -1.83 -12.75
CA PHE A 61 -6.84 -0.72 -13.70
C PHE A 61 -5.85 -0.80 -14.87
N ASP A 62 -5.44 -2.00 -15.28
CA ASP A 62 -4.83 -2.19 -16.59
C ASP A 62 -5.77 -3.08 -17.43
N ASP A 63 -6.09 -2.58 -18.63
CA ASP A 63 -6.85 -3.20 -19.72
C ASP A 63 -8.40 -3.06 -19.72
N GLU A 64 -8.92 -1.84 -19.57
CA GLU A 64 -9.95 -1.39 -20.51
C GLU A 64 -9.27 -0.44 -21.52
N ASP A 65 -8.52 -1.05 -22.45
CA ASP A 65 -8.24 -0.46 -23.77
C ASP A 65 -9.58 -0.36 -24.51
N ASP A 66 -10.36 0.64 -24.09
CA ASP A 66 -11.56 1.09 -24.77
C ASP A 66 -11.13 1.55 -26.15
N GLY A 67 -11.24 0.63 -27.10
CA GLY A 67 -11.05 0.87 -28.52
C GLY A 67 -11.72 2.18 -28.91
N PHE A 68 -10.89 3.20 -29.16
CA PHE A 68 -11.30 4.37 -29.92
C PHE A 68 -11.61 3.88 -31.35
N GLU A 69 -12.84 3.43 -31.58
CA GLU A 69 -13.41 3.41 -32.93
C GLU A 69 -13.53 4.87 -33.37
N LEU A 70 -12.48 5.36 -34.04
CA LEU A 70 -12.48 6.65 -34.71
C LEU A 70 -13.30 6.50 -35.99
N ASP A 71 -14.62 6.45 -35.81
CA ASP A 71 -15.57 6.40 -36.90
C ASP A 71 -15.46 7.67 -37.77
N SER A 72 -15.10 7.43 -39.04
CA SER A 72 -15.56 8.17 -40.22
C SER A 72 -15.24 9.68 -40.30
N PHE A 73 -14.00 10.02 -40.67
CA PHE A 73 -13.75 11.18 -41.53
C PHE A 73 -13.61 10.73 -42.99
N SER A 74 -14.74 10.54 -43.65
CA SER A 74 -14.84 10.55 -45.11
C SER A 74 -16.21 11.09 -45.50
N ASN A 75 -16.30 12.41 -45.60
CA ASN A 75 -17.32 13.05 -46.40
C ASN A 75 -16.62 14.03 -47.36
N ASN A 76 -16.59 13.60 -48.62
CA ASN A 76 -16.81 14.34 -49.86
C ASN A 76 -16.39 15.82 -49.91
#